data_AF-A0AAU4YU34-F1
#
_entry.id   AF-A0AAU4YU34-F1
#
_cell.length_a   1.000
_cell.length_b   1.000
_cell.length_c   1.000
_cell.angle_alpha   90.00
_cell.angle_beta   90.00
_cell.angle_gamma   90.00
#
_symmetry.space_group_name_H-M   'P 1'
#
loop_
_entity.id
_entity.type
_entity.pdbx_description
1 polymer ?
#
loop_
_entity_poly.entity_id
_entity_poly.type
_entity_poly.pdbx_seq_one_letter_code
_entity_poly.pdbx_strand_id
1 'polypeptide(L)'
;MRIPRPVRVAALVALPAALLISCSATDGGAPDTGGTPTTAAAGTEPAAGEAQPAAGTRSSVQPSPGPELVRDAFAGLQATFNDGCTGGDGQCAYFLGRVHDELERLDEAMKADPKGPGHFPEPIAWIAELRKTLGQDMSYENLKTHQKELVGTRDRINVWMQDHPDDYR
;
A
#
# COMPACT_ATOMS: atom_id res chain seq x y z
N MET A 1 46.25 6.27 32.41
CA MET A 1 44.88 6.61 31.95
C MET A 1 43.91 5.60 32.57
N ARG A 2 42.98 6.04 33.42
CA ARG A 2 41.97 5.19 34.08
C ARG A 2 40.67 5.28 33.28
N ILE A 3 40.14 4.13 32.86
CA ILE A 3 38.89 4.01 32.11
C ILE A 3 37.74 3.81 33.13
N PRO A 4 36.77 4.74 33.26
CA PRO A 4 35.56 4.45 34.01
C PRO A 4 34.60 3.58 33.18
N ARG A 5 34.14 2.47 33.78
CA ARG A 5 33.15 1.54 33.23
C ARG A 5 31.73 2.15 33.32
N PRO A 6 30.85 1.94 32.31
CA PRO A 6 29.46 2.38 32.39
C PRO A 6 28.64 1.47 33.33
N VAL A 7 27.91 2.10 34.24
CA VAL A 7 26.91 1.47 35.12
C VAL A 7 25.66 1.17 34.29
N ARG A 8 25.25 -0.10 34.26
CA ARG A 8 23.98 -0.55 33.68
C ARG A 8 22.87 -0.28 34.69
N VAL A 9 21.89 0.55 34.33
CA VAL A 9 20.63 0.67 35.08
C VAL A 9 19.55 -0.01 34.24
N ALA A 10 19.14 -1.19 34.70
CA ALA A 10 17.92 -1.85 34.26
C ALA A 10 16.76 -1.25 35.07
N ALA A 11 15.72 -0.76 34.41
CA ALA A 11 14.48 -0.36 35.05
C ALA A 11 13.29 -1.02 34.36
N LEU A 12 12.42 -1.55 35.21
CA LEU A 12 11.33 -2.49 34.98
C LEU A 12 10.18 -1.98 34.11
N VAL A 13 9.54 -2.98 33.50
CA VAL A 13 8.24 -3.05 32.82
C VAL A 13 7.09 -2.46 33.66
N ALA A 14 6.18 -1.74 32.99
CA ALA A 14 4.78 -1.62 33.41
C ALA A 14 3.87 -1.44 32.17
N LEU A 15 3.08 -2.48 31.84
CA LEU A 15 1.89 -2.37 30.98
C LEU A 15 0.68 -2.04 31.86
N PRO A 16 -0.27 -1.24 31.34
CA PRO A 16 -1.66 -1.51 31.68
C PRO A 16 -2.65 -1.43 30.49
N ALA A 17 -3.61 -2.35 30.59
CA ALA A 17 -5.03 -2.21 30.27
C ALA A 17 -5.48 -2.19 28.79
N ALA A 18 -6.05 -3.33 28.40
CA ALA A 18 -6.99 -3.49 27.30
C ALA A 18 -8.24 -2.60 27.49
N LEU A 19 -8.63 -1.91 26.43
CA LEU A 19 -9.97 -1.33 26.27
C LEU A 19 -10.70 -2.12 25.18
N LEU A 20 -11.62 -2.98 25.61
CA LEU A 20 -12.63 -3.61 24.77
C LEU A 20 -13.67 -2.54 24.41
N ILE A 21 -13.68 -2.05 23.16
CA ILE A 21 -14.81 -1.29 22.64
C ILE A 21 -15.79 -2.28 21.99
N SER A 22 -16.94 -2.39 22.64
CA SER A 22 -18.09 -3.21 22.30
C SER A 22 -19.04 -2.47 21.34
N CYS A 23 -19.49 -3.22 20.33
CA CYS A 23 -20.66 -3.13 19.44
C CYS A 23 -21.56 -1.88 19.38
N SER A 24 -21.96 -1.54 18.14
CA SER A 24 -23.38 -1.53 17.74
C SER A 24 -23.50 -1.76 16.22
N ALA A 25 -23.77 -3.00 15.83
CA ALA A 25 -24.42 -3.30 14.57
C ALA A 25 -25.93 -3.11 14.77
N THR A 26 -26.58 -2.31 13.93
CA THR A 26 -28.04 -2.25 13.87
C THR A 26 -28.50 -3.11 12.70
N ASP A 27 -29.19 -4.19 13.06
CA ASP A 27 -29.98 -5.05 12.20
C ASP A 27 -31.16 -4.31 11.54
N GLY A 28 -31.50 -4.77 10.33
CA GLY A 28 -32.87 -5.22 10.07
C GLY A 28 -33.85 -4.21 9.49
N GLY A 29 -34.14 -4.35 8.20
CA GLY A 29 -35.33 -3.77 7.56
C GLY A 29 -35.44 -4.13 6.08
N ALA A 30 -35.74 -5.40 5.78
CA ALA A 30 -36.19 -5.85 4.46
C ALA A 30 -37.73 -5.60 4.29
N PRO A 31 -38.41 -6.16 3.26
CA PRO A 31 -38.81 -5.49 2.03
C PRO A 31 -40.34 -5.28 1.89
N ASP A 32 -40.70 -4.68 0.75
CA ASP A 32 -41.92 -4.95 -0.05
C ASP A 32 -43.26 -4.18 0.17
N THR A 33 -43.88 -3.94 -0.98
CA THR A 33 -45.32 -3.73 -1.28
C THR A 33 -46.09 -2.52 -0.75
N GLY A 34 -46.46 -1.64 -1.70
CA GLY A 34 -47.86 -1.44 -2.11
C GLY A 34 -48.75 -0.47 -1.31
N GLY A 35 -49.20 0.61 -1.97
CA GLY A 35 -50.38 1.37 -1.54
C GLY A 35 -50.48 2.79 -2.10
N THR A 36 -51.10 2.95 -3.27
CA THR A 36 -51.57 4.25 -3.80
C THR A 36 -52.83 4.70 -3.05
N PRO A 37 -53.11 6.01 -2.99
CA PRO A 37 -54.34 6.45 -3.66
C PRO A 37 -54.20 7.73 -4.49
N THR A 38 -54.74 7.63 -5.72
CA THR A 38 -55.41 8.60 -6.59
C THR A 38 -55.58 10.04 -6.10
N THR A 39 -55.15 11.00 -6.94
CA THR A 39 -56.01 12.11 -7.40
C THR A 39 -55.59 12.52 -8.82
N ALA A 40 -56.59 12.72 -9.68
CA ALA A 40 -56.49 12.85 -11.13
C ALA A 40 -56.22 14.27 -11.63
N ALA A 41 -55.61 14.39 -12.81
CA ALA A 41 -55.94 15.41 -13.80
C ALA A 41 -55.61 14.87 -15.21
N ALA A 42 -56.62 14.85 -16.07
CA ALA A 42 -56.60 14.30 -17.41
C ALA A 42 -56.12 15.32 -18.47
N GLY A 43 -55.51 14.81 -19.55
CA GLY A 43 -55.20 15.53 -20.78
C GLY A 43 -54.67 14.62 -21.91
N THR A 44 -55.60 14.00 -22.64
CA THR A 44 -55.68 13.71 -24.12
C THR A 44 -54.54 14.33 -24.98
N GLU A 45 -53.85 13.74 -25.98
CA GLU A 45 -53.95 12.54 -26.86
C GLU A 45 -52.58 12.34 -27.61
N PRO A 46 -52.39 11.44 -28.61
CA PRO A 46 -51.14 10.69 -28.85
C PRO A 46 -50.33 11.16 -30.08
N ALA A 47 -49.05 10.75 -30.19
CA ALA A 47 -48.41 10.49 -31.48
C ALA A 47 -46.99 9.88 -31.35
N ALA A 48 -46.73 8.96 -32.26
CA ALA A 48 -45.46 8.68 -32.95
C ALA A 48 -44.28 8.08 -32.16
N GLY A 49 -43.86 6.91 -32.65
CA GLY A 49 -42.70 6.17 -32.15
C GLY A 49 -41.38 6.87 -32.38
N GLU A 50 -40.44 6.56 -31.50
CA GLU A 50 -39.03 6.85 -31.68
C GLU A 50 -38.18 5.65 -31.27
N ALA A 51 -37.17 5.42 -32.09
CA ALA A 51 -36.37 4.22 -32.20
C ALA A 51 -35.57 3.89 -30.93
N GLN A 52 -35.45 2.59 -30.64
CA GLN A 52 -34.42 2.06 -29.75
C GLN A 52 -33.04 2.50 -30.25
N PRO A 53 -32.19 3.15 -29.44
CA PRO A 53 -30.78 3.24 -29.75
C PRO A 53 -30.18 1.84 -29.55
N ALA A 54 -29.62 1.31 -30.64
CA ALA A 54 -28.86 0.08 -30.65
C ALA A 54 -27.81 0.09 -29.52
N ALA A 55 -27.71 -1.04 -28.83
CA ALA A 55 -26.63 -1.35 -27.90
C ALA A 55 -25.30 -1.30 -28.66
N GLY A 56 -24.69 -0.11 -28.71
CA GLY A 56 -23.31 0.05 -29.10
C GLY A 56 -22.46 -0.62 -28.02
N THR A 57 -21.91 -1.78 -28.35
CA THR A 57 -20.84 -2.43 -27.58
C THR A 57 -19.67 -1.45 -27.52
N ARG A 58 -19.67 -0.58 -26.51
CA ARG A 58 -18.49 0.19 -26.15
C ARG A 58 -17.50 -0.84 -25.64
N SER A 59 -16.55 -1.22 -26.50
CA SER A 59 -15.28 -1.76 -26.02
C SER A 59 -14.69 -0.72 -25.10
N SER A 60 -14.95 -0.87 -23.80
CA SER A 60 -14.20 -0.19 -22.77
C SER A 60 -12.79 -0.77 -22.82
N VAL A 61 -11.95 -0.18 -23.67
CA VAL A 61 -10.52 -0.17 -23.39
C VAL A 61 -10.43 0.49 -22.02
N GLN A 62 -10.29 -0.31 -20.97
CA GLN A 62 -9.94 0.25 -19.67
C GLN A 62 -8.64 1.01 -19.89
N PRO A 63 -8.58 2.31 -19.58
CA PRO A 63 -7.29 2.99 -19.55
C PRO A 63 -6.40 2.19 -18.61
N SER A 64 -5.20 1.83 -19.09
CA SER A 64 -4.19 1.26 -18.21
C SER A 64 -4.07 2.19 -17.01
N PRO A 65 -4.08 1.66 -15.77
CA PRO A 65 -3.85 2.51 -14.61
C PRO A 65 -2.55 3.27 -14.85
N GLY A 66 -2.58 4.58 -14.59
CA GLY A 66 -1.37 5.40 -14.60
C GLY A 66 -0.34 4.85 -13.61
N PRO A 67 0.90 5.36 -13.64
CA PRO A 67 1.89 4.98 -12.64
C PRO A 67 1.35 5.21 -11.23
N GLU A 68 1.67 4.30 -10.31
CA GLU A 68 1.31 4.41 -8.89
C GLU A 68 1.90 5.71 -8.31
N LEU A 69 1.14 6.37 -7.42
CA LEU A 69 1.66 7.55 -6.71
C LEU A 69 2.74 7.11 -5.73
N VAL A 70 3.81 7.90 -5.60
CA VAL A 70 4.89 7.63 -4.64
C VAL A 70 4.36 7.43 -3.21
N ARG A 71 3.33 8.19 -2.83
CA ARG A 71 2.63 8.04 -1.54
C ARG A 71 2.13 6.63 -1.30
N ASP A 72 1.49 6.05 -2.31
CA ASP A 72 0.78 4.79 -2.19
C ASP A 72 1.79 3.62 -2.24
N ALA A 73 2.80 3.72 -3.13
CA ALA A 73 3.91 2.77 -3.17
C ALA A 73 4.73 2.79 -1.86
N PHE A 74 4.96 3.98 -1.29
CA PHE A 74 5.63 4.10 0.01
C PHE A 74 4.79 3.48 1.13
N ALA A 75 3.46 3.66 1.13
CA ALA A 75 2.58 2.99 2.07
C ALA A 75 2.65 1.45 1.95
N GLY A 76 2.79 0.93 0.72
CA GLY A 76 3.06 -0.49 0.45
C GLY A 76 4.34 -0.98 1.14
N LEU A 77 5.45 -0.25 0.98
CA LEU A 77 6.71 -0.53 1.67
C LEU A 77 6.55 -0.48 3.20
N GLN A 78 5.81 0.51 3.70
CA GLN A 78 5.54 0.69 5.14
C GLN A 78 4.76 -0.49 5.74
N ALA A 79 3.90 -1.15 4.97
CA ALA A 79 3.17 -2.32 5.42
C ALA A 79 4.07 -3.50 5.82
N THR A 80 5.34 -3.52 5.37
CA THR A 80 6.29 -4.61 5.68
C THR A 80 7.04 -4.42 7.01
N PHE A 81 6.91 -3.28 7.69
CA PHE A 81 7.76 -2.96 8.86
C PHE A 81 7.46 -3.79 10.10
N ASN A 82 6.25 -4.31 10.23
CA ASN A 82 5.84 -5.15 11.36
C ASN A 82 6.06 -6.65 11.10
N ASP A 83 6.54 -7.01 9.91
CA ASP A 83 6.80 -8.38 9.50
C ASP A 83 8.29 -8.74 9.65
N GLY A 84 8.59 -10.04 9.56
CA GLY A 84 9.97 -10.54 9.58
C GLY A 84 10.08 -12.06 9.44
N CYS A 85 11.30 -12.56 9.51
CA CYS A 85 11.64 -13.98 9.35
C CYS A 85 11.43 -14.85 10.61
N THR A 86 10.49 -14.49 11.50
CA THR A 86 10.29 -15.18 12.78
C THR A 86 9.37 -16.41 12.67
N GLY A 87 8.57 -16.54 11.61
CA GLY A 87 7.58 -17.60 11.42
C GLY A 87 8.06 -18.85 10.67
N GLY A 88 9.37 -19.09 10.59
CA GLY A 88 9.97 -20.15 9.77
C GLY A 88 10.18 -19.77 8.31
N ASP A 89 10.67 -20.73 7.50
CA ASP A 89 11.17 -20.44 6.15
C ASP A 89 10.11 -19.92 5.18
N GLY A 90 8.89 -20.47 5.22
CA GLY A 90 7.79 -20.01 4.35
C GLY A 90 7.39 -18.54 4.63
N GLN A 91 7.28 -18.17 5.91
CA GLN A 91 7.00 -16.78 6.30
C GLN A 91 8.16 -15.86 5.93
N CYS A 92 9.40 -16.32 6.11
CA CYS A 92 10.57 -15.54 5.74
C CYS A 92 10.67 -15.33 4.22
N ALA A 93 10.37 -16.35 3.42
CA ALA A 93 10.34 -16.25 1.96
C ALA A 93 9.30 -15.23 1.50
N TYR A 94 8.09 -15.29 2.06
CA TYR A 94 7.05 -14.30 1.79
C TYR A 94 7.49 -12.89 2.16
N PHE A 95 8.02 -12.70 3.37
CA PHE A 95 8.47 -11.40 3.86
C PHE A 95 9.56 -10.79 2.97
N LEU A 96 10.62 -11.56 2.66
CA LEU A 96 11.75 -11.04 1.87
C LEU A 96 11.35 -10.75 0.42
N GLY A 97 10.55 -11.61 -0.19
CA GLY A 97 9.97 -11.35 -1.51
C GLY A 97 9.12 -10.09 -1.51
N ARG A 98 8.25 -9.92 -0.50
CA ARG A 98 7.42 -8.73 -0.37
C ARG A 98 8.25 -7.46 -0.20
N VAL A 99 9.28 -7.46 0.65
CA VAL A 99 10.16 -6.29 0.82
C VAL A 99 10.83 -5.92 -0.50
N HIS A 100 11.32 -6.91 -1.25
CA HIS A 100 11.90 -6.68 -2.58
C HIS A 100 10.88 -6.04 -3.54
N ASP A 101 9.69 -6.62 -3.65
CA ASP A 101 8.66 -6.14 -4.58
C ASP A 101 8.19 -4.72 -4.26
N GLU A 102 8.02 -4.37 -2.98
CA GLU A 102 7.64 -3.02 -2.57
C GLU A 102 8.76 -2.00 -2.81
N LEU A 103 10.03 -2.41 -2.71
CA LEU A 103 11.16 -1.55 -3.09
C LEU A 103 11.17 -1.28 -4.60
N GLU A 104 10.93 -2.29 -5.43
CA GLU A 104 10.86 -2.10 -6.88
C GLU A 104 9.66 -1.24 -7.29
N ARG A 105 8.47 -1.46 -6.69
CA ARG A 105 7.30 -0.58 -6.91
C ARG A 105 7.58 0.87 -6.52
N LEU A 106 8.26 1.09 -5.39
CA LEU A 106 8.63 2.44 -4.97
C LEU A 106 9.64 3.09 -5.93
N ASP A 107 10.63 2.35 -6.43
CA ASP A 107 11.58 2.84 -7.45
C ASP A 107 10.87 3.27 -8.73
N GLU A 108 9.93 2.46 -9.21
CA GLU A 108 9.11 2.75 -10.38
C GLU A 108 8.26 4.02 -10.17
N ALA A 109 7.56 4.11 -9.02
CA ALA A 109 6.74 5.28 -8.68
C ALA A 109 7.59 6.56 -8.59
N MET A 110 8.74 6.52 -7.90
CA MET A 110 9.64 7.68 -7.75
C MET A 110 10.20 8.16 -9.10
N LYS A 111 10.47 7.24 -10.03
CA LYS A 111 10.94 7.59 -11.38
C LYS A 111 9.84 8.14 -12.28
N ALA A 112 8.61 7.68 -12.08
CA ALA A 112 7.44 8.11 -12.85
C ALA A 112 6.78 9.38 -12.29
N ASP A 113 7.18 9.83 -11.09
CA ASP A 113 6.64 11.03 -10.46
C ASP A 113 6.81 12.27 -11.36
N PRO A 114 5.80 13.17 -11.46
CA PRO A 114 5.87 14.38 -12.27
C PRO A 114 7.01 15.34 -11.89
N LYS A 115 7.51 15.31 -10.64
CA LYS A 115 8.68 16.07 -10.19
C LYS A 115 10.00 15.47 -10.70
N GLY A 116 9.95 14.21 -11.17
CA GLY A 116 11.04 13.48 -11.79
C GLY A 116 11.98 12.79 -10.80
N PRO A 117 12.86 11.90 -11.28
CA PRO A 117 13.75 11.08 -10.44
C PRO A 117 14.78 11.92 -9.66
N GLY A 118 15.06 13.15 -10.09
CA GLY A 118 15.94 14.07 -9.37
C GLY A 118 15.39 14.53 -8.01
N HIS A 119 14.10 14.28 -7.76
CA HIS A 119 13.46 14.56 -6.48
C HIS A 119 13.68 13.45 -5.43
N PHE A 120 13.99 12.23 -5.87
CA PHE A 120 14.25 11.08 -4.99
C PHE A 120 15.66 10.49 -5.22
N PRO A 121 16.74 11.30 -5.21
CA PRO A 121 18.02 10.83 -5.69
C PRO A 121 18.62 9.74 -4.80
N GLU A 122 18.51 9.85 -3.48
CA GLU A 122 19.06 8.84 -2.57
C GLU A 122 18.25 7.53 -2.53
N PRO A 123 16.91 7.54 -2.37
CA PRO A 123 16.12 6.31 -2.40
C PRO A 123 16.33 5.49 -3.67
N ILE A 124 16.30 6.13 -4.85
CA ILE A 124 16.54 5.47 -6.14
C ILE A 124 17.95 4.87 -6.19
N ALA A 125 18.96 5.59 -5.70
CA ALA A 125 20.34 5.10 -5.69
C ALA A 125 20.52 3.88 -4.77
N TRP A 126 19.86 3.86 -3.61
CA TRP A 126 19.95 2.72 -2.69
C TRP A 126 19.27 1.47 -3.25
N ILE A 127 18.11 1.62 -3.91
CA ILE A 127 17.43 0.49 -4.57
C ILE A 127 18.27 -0.03 -5.74
N ALA A 128 18.88 0.87 -6.52
CA ALA A 128 19.78 0.47 -7.59
C ALA A 128 21.01 -0.31 -7.08
N GLU A 129 21.58 0.08 -5.94
CA GLU A 129 22.71 -0.64 -5.33
C GLU A 129 22.28 -1.99 -4.75
N LEU A 130 21.09 -2.06 -4.14
CA LEU A 130 20.50 -3.33 -3.73
C LEU A 130 20.34 -4.28 -4.92
N ARG A 131 19.83 -3.79 -6.05
CA ARG A 131 19.65 -4.59 -7.27
C ARG A 131 20.99 -5.15 -7.79
N LYS A 132 22.07 -4.37 -7.74
CA LYS A 132 23.42 -4.87 -8.08
C LYS A 132 23.88 -5.95 -7.12
N THR A 133 23.59 -5.78 -5.83
CA THR A 133 23.93 -6.76 -4.79
C THR A 133 23.19 -8.08 -4.99
N LEU A 134 21.89 -8.02 -5.28
CA LEU A 134 21.06 -9.22 -5.52
C LEU A 134 21.35 -9.87 -6.87
N GLY A 135 21.79 -9.10 -7.87
CA GLY A 135 22.03 -9.58 -9.21
C GLY A 135 20.72 -9.89 -9.96
N GLN A 136 20.64 -11.07 -10.58
CA GLN A 136 19.46 -11.51 -11.34
C GLN A 136 18.69 -12.65 -10.63
N ASP A 137 19.21 -13.14 -9.50
CA ASP A 137 18.61 -14.24 -8.76
C ASP A 137 17.66 -13.71 -7.69
N MET A 138 16.36 -13.84 -7.93
CA MET A 138 15.31 -13.45 -6.97
C MET A 138 14.77 -14.65 -6.19
N SER A 139 15.51 -15.76 -6.14
CA SER A 139 15.16 -16.92 -5.33
C SER A 139 15.21 -16.59 -3.84
N TYR A 140 14.44 -17.35 -3.05
CA TYR A 140 14.44 -17.22 -1.59
C TYR A 140 15.86 -17.32 -1.02
N GLU A 141 16.68 -18.26 -1.48
CA GLU A 141 18.03 -18.46 -0.96
C GLU A 141 18.93 -17.23 -1.15
N ASN A 142 18.82 -16.55 -2.30
CA ASN A 142 19.57 -15.33 -2.55
C ASN A 142 19.05 -14.15 -1.72
N LEU A 143 17.72 -13.95 -1.70
CA LEU A 143 17.10 -12.90 -0.88
C LEU A 143 17.40 -13.11 0.62
N LYS A 144 17.46 -14.37 1.07
CA LYS A 144 17.80 -14.74 2.44
C LYS A 144 19.27 -14.46 2.75
N THR A 145 20.17 -14.79 1.84
CA THR A 145 21.60 -14.46 1.93
C THR A 145 21.82 -12.95 2.08
N HIS A 146 21.02 -12.14 1.36
CA HIS A 146 21.08 -10.68 1.36
C HIS A 146 19.98 -10.01 2.21
N GLN A 147 19.43 -10.72 3.19
CA GLN A 147 18.33 -10.22 4.02
C GLN A 147 18.68 -8.88 4.69
N LYS A 148 19.94 -8.70 5.11
CA LYS A 148 20.37 -7.53 5.85
C LYS A 148 20.39 -6.29 4.96
N GLU A 149 20.81 -6.44 3.71
CA GLU A 149 20.84 -5.40 2.69
C GLU A 149 19.41 -5.01 2.27
N LEU A 150 18.52 -5.99 2.08
CA LEU A 150 17.09 -5.78 1.79
C LEU A 150 16.40 -4.96 2.87
N VAL A 151 16.44 -5.47 4.11
CA VAL A 151 15.78 -4.82 5.26
C VAL A 151 16.45 -3.47 5.57
N GLY A 152 17.78 -3.40 5.47
CA GLY A 152 18.52 -2.16 5.68
C GLY A 152 18.17 -1.08 4.67
N THR A 153 18.00 -1.44 3.39
CA THR A 153 17.57 -0.51 2.34
C THR A 153 16.15 0.00 2.61
N ARG A 154 15.21 -0.90 2.93
CA ARG A 154 13.85 -0.54 3.34
C ARG A 154 13.84 0.47 4.48
N ASP A 155 14.54 0.16 5.56
CA ASP A 155 14.54 0.98 6.77
C ASP A 155 15.15 2.36 6.50
N ARG A 156 16.24 2.39 5.73
CA ARG A 156 16.92 3.63 5.34
C ARG A 156 16.04 4.52 4.49
N ILE A 157 15.31 3.96 3.52
CA ILE A 157 14.34 4.69 2.70
C ILE A 157 13.23 5.25 3.58
N ASN A 158 12.68 4.46 4.50
CA ASN A 158 11.64 4.97 5.38
C ASN A 158 12.12 6.16 6.21
N VAL A 159 13.33 6.13 6.78
CA VAL A 159 13.88 7.30 7.48
C VAL A 159 13.95 8.51 6.55
N TRP A 160 14.54 8.34 5.36
CA TRP A 160 14.67 9.44 4.40
C TRP A 160 13.30 10.02 4.00
N MET A 161 12.34 9.16 3.67
CA MET A 161 10.99 9.58 3.30
C MET A 161 10.33 10.30 4.48
N GLN A 162 10.47 9.82 5.73
CA GLN A 162 9.91 10.51 6.88
C GLN A 162 10.55 11.89 7.15
N ASP A 163 11.82 12.08 6.77
CA ASP A 163 12.50 13.38 6.82
C ASP A 163 12.12 14.31 5.64
N HIS A 164 11.51 13.76 4.58
CA HIS A 164 11.10 14.47 3.36
C HIS A 164 9.59 14.30 3.07
N PRO A 165 8.71 14.72 3.99
CA PRO A 165 7.26 14.50 3.88
C PRO A 165 6.63 15.13 2.64
N ASP A 166 7.11 16.29 2.20
CA ASP A 166 6.55 17.04 1.08
C ASP A 166 6.89 16.41 -0.27
N ASP A 167 7.84 15.47 -0.29
CA ASP A 167 8.31 14.87 -1.52
C ASP A 167 7.30 13.86 -2.09
N TYR A 168 6.56 13.17 -1.21
CA TYR A 168 5.62 12.11 -1.57
C TYR A 168 4.16 12.36 -1.14
N ARG A 169 3.81 13.56 -0.65
CA ARG A 169 2.45 13.89 -0.22
C ARG A 169 1.62 14.60 -1.27
#